data_AF-H0EPQ7-F1
#
_entry.id   AF-H0EPQ7-F1
#
_cell.length_a   1.000
_cell.length_b   1.000
_cell.length_c   1.000
_cell.angle_alpha   90.00
_cell.angle_beta   90.00
_cell.angle_gamma   90.00
#
_symmetry.space_group_name_H-M   'P 1'
#
loop_
_entity.id
_entity.type
_entity.pdbx_description
1 polymer ?
#
loop_
_entity_poly.entity_id
_entity_poly.type
_entity_poly.pdbx_seq_one_letter_code
_entity_poly.pdbx_strand_id
1 'polypeptide(L)'
;MGGSKKILPDGMKLRGDINVLLLGDPGTAKSQLLKFVEKVSPIAIYTSGKGSSAAGLTASVQRDHTTREFYLEGGAMVLADGGVVCIDEFDKMRDEDRVAIHEAMEQQTISIAKAGITTILNSRTFDMIFIVKDDHNRARDETIAKHVMAIHKGGHGVEEQAESEISVDKMKRYISYCRSRMAPRLSPEASEKLSSHFVSIRKQVHAAELEANARSSIPITVRQLEAIIRITESLAKLSLSPIADVSHVDEAIRLFLASTMDAVTMGSTQGSKELNEEVNKLEDELKRRLPIGWSTSLATLKREMVEGKGFSEQALVRAITILERRDTVTIRNQGAQVYRSGA
;
A
#
# COMPACT_ATOMS: atom_id res chain seq x y z
N MET A 1 15.98 7.24 -0.98
CA MET A 1 16.69 7.33 -2.27
C MET A 1 15.72 6.92 -3.37
N GLY A 2 15.91 7.41 -4.61
CA GLY A 2 15.15 6.97 -5.77
C GLY A 2 16.02 6.16 -6.75
N GLY A 3 15.38 5.43 -7.65
CA GLY A 3 16.02 4.75 -8.78
C GLY A 3 16.57 5.73 -9.83
N SER A 4 16.86 5.21 -11.02
CA SER A 4 17.45 5.99 -12.11
C SER A 4 16.39 6.41 -13.12
N LYS A 5 16.30 7.70 -13.42
CA LYS A 5 15.49 8.17 -14.57
C LYS A 5 16.15 7.69 -15.86
N LYS A 6 15.38 7.08 -16.76
CA LYS A 6 15.90 6.63 -18.07
C LYS A 6 15.06 7.25 -19.18
N ILE A 7 15.73 7.65 -20.25
CA ILE A 7 15.09 8.10 -21.48
C ILE A 7 15.44 7.04 -22.51
N LEU A 8 14.42 6.38 -23.04
CA LEU A 8 14.55 5.38 -24.07
C LEU A 8 14.72 6.06 -25.46
N PRO A 9 15.30 5.36 -26.45
CA PRO A 9 15.54 5.92 -27.78
C PRO A 9 14.27 6.33 -28.53
N ASP A 10 13.13 5.75 -28.16
CA ASP A 10 11.79 6.05 -28.66
C ASP A 10 11.17 7.32 -28.02
N GLY A 11 11.89 7.97 -27.10
CA GLY A 11 11.41 9.14 -26.37
C GLY A 11 10.59 8.81 -25.12
N MET A 12 10.32 7.53 -24.84
CA MET A 12 9.65 7.11 -23.60
C MET A 12 10.55 7.38 -22.39
N LYS A 13 9.98 7.99 -21.35
CA LYS A 13 10.68 8.32 -20.11
C LYS A 13 10.28 7.33 -19.03
N LEU A 14 11.24 6.52 -18.57
CA LEU A 14 11.04 5.64 -17.44
C LEU A 14 11.31 6.38 -16.14
N ARG A 15 10.44 6.12 -15.16
CA ARG A 15 10.45 6.73 -13.84
C ARG A 15 11.66 6.26 -13.02
N GLY A 16 12.28 7.19 -12.29
CA GLY A 16 13.28 6.87 -11.26
C GLY A 16 12.74 6.98 -9.84
N ASP A 17 11.83 7.92 -9.57
CA ASP A 17 11.40 8.21 -8.18
C ASP A 17 10.50 7.11 -7.61
N ILE A 18 10.53 6.93 -6.29
CA ILE A 18 9.75 5.92 -5.55
C ILE A 18 8.76 6.66 -4.66
N ASN A 19 7.53 6.17 -4.62
CA ASN A 19 6.49 6.72 -3.77
C ASN A 19 6.02 5.67 -2.76
N VAL A 20 5.91 6.09 -1.52
CA VAL A 20 5.58 5.22 -0.39
C VAL A 20 4.33 5.76 0.29
N LEU A 21 3.37 4.88 0.53
CA LEU A 21 2.19 5.14 1.32
C LEU A 21 2.31 4.42 2.67
N LEU A 22 2.10 5.15 3.76
CA LEU A 22 2.02 4.59 5.11
C LEU A 22 0.56 4.65 5.57
N LEU A 23 -0.06 3.49 5.76
CA LEU A 23 -1.39 3.34 6.37
C LEU A 23 -1.21 2.81 7.79
N GLY A 24 -2.06 3.20 8.73
CA GLY A 24 -1.99 2.65 10.09
C GLY A 24 -2.83 3.42 11.09
N ASP A 25 -2.93 2.93 12.31
CA ASP A 25 -3.73 3.55 13.35
C ASP A 25 -3.09 4.86 13.88
N PRO A 26 -3.90 5.80 14.41
CA PRO A 26 -3.39 6.93 15.17
C PRO A 26 -2.55 6.45 16.36
N GLY A 27 -1.39 7.07 16.59
CA GLY A 27 -0.49 6.68 17.70
C GLY A 27 0.80 5.97 17.28
N THR A 28 0.88 5.50 16.03
CA THR A 28 2.06 4.82 15.44
C THR A 28 3.22 5.76 15.06
N ALA A 29 3.24 7.00 15.57
CA ALA A 29 4.26 8.03 15.33
C ALA A 29 4.53 8.41 13.85
N LYS A 30 3.64 8.05 12.90
CA LYS A 30 3.77 8.35 11.46
C LYS A 30 4.09 9.81 11.15
N SER A 31 3.41 10.77 11.81
CA SER A 31 3.66 12.20 11.62
C SER A 31 5.07 12.62 12.06
N GLN A 32 5.63 12.00 13.12
CA GLN A 32 7.00 12.27 13.55
C GLN A 32 8.02 11.70 12.57
N LEU A 33 7.73 10.52 12.00
CA LEU A 33 8.55 9.94 10.94
C LEU A 33 8.58 10.85 9.71
N LEU A 34 7.43 11.38 9.27
CA LEU A 34 7.37 12.32 8.14
C LEU A 34 8.17 13.61 8.41
N LYS A 35 8.05 14.19 9.61
CA LYS A 35 8.86 15.35 10.02
C LYS A 35 10.35 15.05 10.05
N PHE A 36 10.74 13.83 10.43
CA PHE A 36 12.13 13.41 10.37
C PHE A 36 12.62 13.28 8.91
N VAL A 37 11.82 12.69 8.03
CA VAL A 37 12.13 12.60 6.59
C VAL A 37 12.28 13.97 5.95
N GLU A 38 11.39 14.92 6.29
CA GLU A 38 11.50 16.31 5.87
C GLU A 38 12.84 16.92 6.30
N LYS A 39 13.24 16.67 7.56
CA LYS A 39 14.52 17.16 8.08
C LYS A 39 15.74 16.51 7.45
N VAL A 40 15.68 15.27 6.99
CA VAL A 40 16.83 14.51 6.44
C VAL A 40 16.95 14.65 4.92
N SER A 41 15.85 14.89 4.22
CA SER A 41 15.88 15.06 2.77
C SER A 41 16.58 16.38 2.37
N PRO A 42 17.34 16.43 1.27
CA PRO A 42 17.92 17.68 0.76
C PRO A 42 16.87 18.72 0.37
N ILE A 43 15.76 18.26 -0.21
CA ILE A 43 14.59 19.07 -0.58
C ILE A 43 13.38 18.26 -0.12
N ALA A 44 12.59 18.82 0.78
CA ALA A 44 11.32 18.23 1.16
C ALA A 44 10.31 19.29 1.55
N ILE A 45 9.04 18.98 1.32
CA ILE A 45 7.91 19.82 1.71
C ILE A 45 6.94 18.96 2.48
N TYR A 46 6.67 19.35 3.72
CA TYR A 46 5.63 18.76 4.54
C TYR A 46 4.31 19.49 4.32
N THR A 47 3.25 18.72 4.10
CA THR A 47 1.89 19.25 3.99
C THR A 47 0.89 18.30 4.64
N SER A 48 -0.22 18.84 5.15
CA SER A 48 -1.33 18.07 5.71
C SER A 48 -2.47 18.01 4.72
N GLY A 49 -3.16 16.88 4.61
CA GLY A 49 -4.29 16.67 3.72
C GLY A 49 -5.43 17.65 3.95
N LYS A 50 -5.64 18.14 5.17
CA LYS A 50 -6.65 19.18 5.46
C LYS A 50 -6.27 20.56 4.90
N GLY A 51 -4.99 20.90 4.87
CA GLY A 51 -4.46 22.18 4.37
C GLY A 51 -4.07 22.15 2.90
N SER A 52 -4.03 20.97 2.30
CA SER A 52 -3.60 20.75 0.92
C SER A 52 -4.78 20.84 -0.03
N SER A 53 -5.08 22.04 -0.51
CA SER A 53 -5.98 22.18 -1.68
C SER A 53 -5.26 21.78 -2.97
N ALA A 54 -6.00 21.38 -4.01
CA ALA A 54 -5.44 21.08 -5.33
C ALA A 54 -4.59 22.24 -5.85
N ALA A 55 -5.04 23.48 -5.64
CA ALA A 55 -4.29 24.68 -6.01
C ALA A 55 -2.97 24.82 -5.22
N GLY A 56 -2.99 24.51 -3.91
CA GLY A 56 -1.82 24.54 -3.06
C GLY A 56 -0.84 23.38 -3.29
N LEU A 57 -1.30 22.25 -3.82
CA LEU A 57 -0.45 21.12 -4.19
C LEU A 57 0.13 21.27 -5.61
N THR A 58 -0.70 21.67 -6.57
CA THR A 58 -0.36 21.70 -8.00
C THR A 58 0.20 23.06 -8.39
N ALA A 59 -0.62 23.96 -8.91
CA ALA A 59 -0.29 25.37 -9.06
C ALA A 59 -1.59 26.18 -9.05
N SER A 60 -1.48 27.44 -8.63
CA SER A 60 -2.56 28.40 -8.66
C SER A 60 -2.25 29.50 -9.67
N VAL A 61 -3.28 30.04 -10.33
CA VAL A 61 -3.11 31.22 -11.19
C VAL A 61 -3.65 32.40 -10.40
N GLN A 62 -2.78 33.32 -10.05
CA GLN A 62 -3.14 34.54 -9.35
C GLN A 62 -3.07 35.72 -10.31
N ARG A 63 -4.06 36.60 -10.24
CA ARG A 63 -4.04 37.85 -10.98
C ARG A 63 -3.41 38.91 -10.11
N ASP A 64 -2.37 39.54 -10.61
CA ASP A 64 -1.80 40.70 -9.94
C ASP A 64 -2.79 41.87 -9.99
N HIS A 65 -2.99 42.53 -8.85
CA HIS A 65 -3.89 43.67 -8.74
C HIS A 65 -3.28 44.92 -9.37
N THR A 66 -1.95 44.99 -9.47
CA THR A 66 -1.23 46.16 -9.98
C THR A 66 -1.03 46.08 -11.49
N THR A 67 -0.52 44.96 -12.00
CA THR A 67 -0.25 44.78 -13.44
C THR A 67 -1.43 44.21 -14.23
N ARG A 68 -2.47 43.69 -13.56
CA ARG A 68 -3.60 42.93 -14.15
C ARG A 68 -3.17 41.68 -14.92
N GLU A 69 -1.90 41.31 -14.89
CA GLU A 69 -1.35 40.12 -15.50
C GLU A 69 -1.60 38.89 -14.61
N PHE A 70 -1.70 37.74 -15.25
CA PHE A 70 -1.84 36.46 -14.57
C PHE A 70 -0.45 35.86 -14.39
N TYR A 71 -0.06 35.58 -13.15
CA TYR A 71 1.14 34.81 -12.85
C TYR A 71 0.74 33.48 -12.21
N LEU A 72 1.63 32.50 -12.36
CA LEU A 72 1.42 31.14 -11.89
C LEU A 72 2.24 30.93 -10.62
N GLU A 73 1.57 30.67 -9.52
CA GLU A 73 2.18 30.32 -8.25
C GLU A 73 2.26 28.79 -8.16
N GLY A 74 3.48 28.26 -8.06
CA GLY A 74 3.72 26.83 -7.94
C GLY A 74 3.30 26.31 -6.56
N GLY A 75 2.55 25.21 -6.54
CA GLY A 75 2.17 24.51 -5.32
C GLY A 75 3.30 23.62 -4.77
N ALA A 76 3.02 22.94 -3.66
CA ALA A 76 3.98 22.10 -2.94
C ALA A 76 4.68 21.04 -3.83
N MET A 77 3.99 20.49 -4.84
CA MET A 77 4.60 19.50 -5.72
C MET A 77 5.61 20.10 -6.69
N VAL A 78 5.36 21.34 -7.11
CA VAL A 78 6.26 22.10 -8.01
C VAL A 78 7.49 22.56 -7.25
N LEU A 79 7.29 23.07 -6.03
CA LEU A 79 8.37 23.52 -5.16
C LEU A 79 9.28 22.36 -4.71
N ALA A 80 8.74 21.14 -4.66
CA ALA A 80 9.49 19.94 -4.33
C ALA A 80 10.03 19.19 -5.56
N ASP A 81 10.24 19.84 -6.70
CA ASP A 81 10.81 19.16 -7.88
C ASP A 81 12.20 18.58 -7.55
N GLY A 82 12.39 17.30 -7.88
CA GLY A 82 13.55 16.53 -7.46
C GLY A 82 13.69 16.33 -5.95
N GLY A 83 12.71 16.70 -5.12
CA GLY A 83 12.65 16.51 -3.68
C GLY A 83 11.73 15.38 -3.24
N VAL A 84 11.22 15.49 -2.02
CA VAL A 84 10.24 14.57 -1.42
C VAL A 84 9.06 15.38 -0.87
N VAL A 85 7.84 15.06 -1.28
CA VAL A 85 6.63 15.63 -0.68
C VAL A 85 6.12 14.67 0.39
N CYS A 86 5.99 15.16 1.62
CA CYS A 86 5.42 14.41 2.73
C CYS A 86 3.98 14.89 2.95
N ILE A 87 3.00 13.99 2.74
CA ILE A 87 1.58 14.29 2.96
C ILE A 87 1.09 13.49 4.16
N ASP A 88 0.67 14.19 5.22
CA ASP A 88 0.00 13.58 6.38
C ASP A 88 -1.53 13.69 6.25
N GLU A 89 -2.30 12.87 6.96
CA GLU A 89 -3.77 12.86 6.94
C GLU A 89 -4.35 12.79 5.51
N PHE A 90 -3.81 11.91 4.66
CA PHE A 90 -4.25 11.74 3.27
C PHE A 90 -5.76 11.42 3.16
N ASP A 91 -6.32 10.74 4.17
CA ASP A 91 -7.75 10.42 4.28
C ASP A 91 -8.64 11.66 4.48
N LYS A 92 -8.09 12.77 4.95
CA LYS A 92 -8.82 14.02 5.22
C LYS A 92 -8.84 14.99 4.04
N MET A 93 -8.22 14.64 2.90
CA MET A 93 -8.33 15.43 1.69
C MET A 93 -9.72 15.35 1.08
N ARG A 94 -10.12 16.44 0.39
CA ARG A 94 -11.34 16.46 -0.40
C ARG A 94 -11.18 15.58 -1.64
N ASP A 95 -12.28 14.99 -2.09
CA ASP A 95 -12.25 14.06 -3.23
C ASP A 95 -11.76 14.73 -4.52
N GLU A 96 -12.09 16.01 -4.76
CA GLU A 96 -11.59 16.79 -5.90
C GLU A 96 -10.06 16.93 -5.89
N ASP A 97 -9.50 17.23 -4.71
CA ASP A 97 -8.05 17.39 -4.52
C ASP A 97 -7.33 16.04 -4.66
N ARG A 98 -7.98 14.97 -4.19
CA ARG A 98 -7.51 13.59 -4.36
C ARG A 98 -7.48 13.18 -5.83
N VAL A 99 -8.48 13.52 -6.63
CA VAL A 99 -8.50 13.23 -8.09
C VAL A 99 -7.36 13.97 -8.79
N ALA A 100 -7.14 15.24 -8.48
CA ALA A 100 -6.03 16.01 -9.04
C ALA A 100 -4.68 15.38 -8.70
N ILE A 101 -4.52 14.88 -7.46
CA ILE A 101 -3.34 14.11 -7.08
C ILE A 101 -3.27 12.81 -7.89
N HIS A 102 -4.31 11.99 -7.97
CA HIS A 102 -4.27 10.73 -8.72
C HIS A 102 -3.96 10.93 -10.20
N GLU A 103 -4.52 11.95 -10.84
CA GLU A 103 -4.23 12.32 -12.23
C GLU A 103 -2.77 12.75 -12.38
N ALA A 104 -2.33 13.68 -11.54
CA ALA A 104 -0.96 14.16 -11.48
C ALA A 104 0.00 12.98 -11.29
N MET A 105 -0.34 12.08 -10.38
CA MET A 105 0.39 10.89 -10.02
C MET A 105 0.46 9.86 -11.17
N GLU A 106 -0.61 9.68 -11.94
CA GLU A 106 -0.72 8.67 -13.00
C GLU A 106 -0.04 9.14 -14.30
N GLN A 107 -0.28 10.38 -14.73
CA GLN A 107 0.19 10.93 -16.00
C GLN A 107 1.65 11.41 -15.95
N GLN A 108 2.26 11.48 -14.77
CA GLN A 108 3.56 12.12 -14.54
C GLN A 108 3.62 13.62 -14.83
N THR A 109 2.48 14.22 -15.16
CA THR A 109 2.33 15.60 -15.62
C THR A 109 0.98 16.15 -15.18
N ILE A 110 0.97 17.37 -14.68
CA ILE A 110 -0.16 18.20 -14.35
C ILE A 110 -0.24 19.22 -15.47
N SER A 111 -1.23 19.10 -16.35
CA SER A 111 -1.54 20.14 -17.32
C SER A 111 -2.51 21.12 -16.70
N ILE A 112 -2.06 22.34 -16.41
CA ILE A 112 -2.96 23.42 -16.01
C ILE A 112 -3.29 24.22 -17.27
N ALA A 113 -4.56 24.21 -17.66
CA ALA A 113 -5.10 25.09 -18.69
C ALA A 113 -6.07 26.08 -18.02
N LYS A 114 -5.53 27.19 -17.52
CA LYS A 114 -6.33 28.27 -16.89
C LYS A 114 -5.81 29.63 -17.36
N ALA A 115 -6.73 30.56 -17.63
CA ALA A 115 -6.44 31.95 -17.99
C ALA A 115 -5.45 32.14 -19.17
N GLY A 116 -5.47 31.24 -20.16
CA GLY A 116 -4.58 31.32 -21.35
C GLY A 116 -3.15 30.82 -21.12
N ILE A 117 -2.83 30.33 -19.92
CA ILE A 117 -1.53 29.74 -19.59
C ILE A 117 -1.68 28.21 -19.63
N THR A 118 -0.94 27.57 -20.53
CA THR A 118 -0.77 26.11 -20.58
C THR A 118 0.61 25.76 -20.03
N THR A 119 0.65 25.17 -18.83
CA THR A 119 1.91 24.71 -18.21
C THR A 119 1.79 23.25 -17.81
N ILE A 120 2.89 22.52 -17.99
CA ILE A 120 3.00 21.09 -17.72
C ILE A 120 3.96 20.93 -16.53
N LEU A 121 3.49 20.39 -15.42
CA LEU A 121 4.25 20.28 -14.16
C LEU A 121 4.25 18.83 -13.65
N ASN A 122 5.39 18.25 -13.30
CA ASN A 122 5.45 16.81 -13.06
C ASN A 122 5.03 16.39 -11.63
N SER A 123 4.31 15.27 -11.47
CA SER A 123 3.92 14.66 -10.17
C SER A 123 3.67 13.14 -10.37
N ARG A 124 3.75 12.21 -9.39
CA ARG A 124 3.85 10.72 -9.68
C ARG A 124 3.15 9.80 -8.65
N THR A 125 2.75 8.55 -9.00
CA THR A 125 1.91 7.49 -8.30
C THR A 125 2.61 6.55 -7.30
N PHE A 126 1.87 5.95 -6.34
CA PHE A 126 2.44 5.10 -5.26
C PHE A 126 3.01 3.75 -5.74
N ASP A 127 4.13 3.33 -5.14
CA ASP A 127 4.86 2.09 -5.48
C ASP A 127 4.94 1.09 -4.33
N MET A 128 4.97 1.56 -3.08
CA MET A 128 4.93 0.73 -1.88
C MET A 128 3.81 1.19 -0.96
N ILE A 129 3.11 0.24 -0.36
CA ILE A 129 2.09 0.48 0.65
C ILE A 129 2.53 -0.27 1.90
N PHE A 130 2.84 0.43 2.98
CA PHE A 130 3.11 -0.20 4.27
C PHE A 130 1.90 -0.01 5.19
N ILE A 131 1.42 -1.09 5.76
CA ILE A 131 0.40 -1.06 6.80
C ILE A 131 1.14 -1.19 8.14
N VAL A 132 1.11 -0.12 8.92
CA VAL A 132 1.64 -0.05 10.27
C VAL A 132 0.51 -0.40 11.22
N LYS A 133 0.58 -1.58 11.81
CA LYS A 133 -0.39 -2.05 12.79
C LYS A 133 0.18 -1.90 14.20
N ASP A 134 -0.66 -1.45 15.12
CA ASP A 134 -0.32 -1.44 16.54
C ASP A 134 -0.70 -2.76 17.19
N ASP A 135 0.20 -3.73 17.12
CA ASP A 135 0.02 -5.01 17.81
C ASP A 135 0.26 -4.82 19.30
N HIS A 136 -0.82 -4.95 20.08
CA HIS A 136 -0.79 -4.81 21.54
C HIS A 136 0.04 -5.95 22.14
N ASN A 137 1.30 -5.65 22.43
CA ASN A 137 2.23 -6.60 23.02
C ASN A 137 2.83 -5.98 24.26
N ARG A 138 2.45 -6.53 25.43
CA ARG A 138 2.86 -6.04 26.74
C ARG A 138 4.37 -5.81 26.87
N ALA A 139 5.21 -6.65 26.25
CA ALA A 139 6.66 -6.48 26.31
C ALA A 139 7.15 -5.29 25.47
N ARG A 140 6.56 -5.06 24.29
CA ARG A 140 6.84 -3.88 23.46
C ARG A 140 6.30 -2.61 24.11
N ASP A 141 5.08 -2.67 24.64
CA ASP A 141 4.43 -1.55 25.31
C ASP A 141 5.21 -1.10 26.54
N GLU A 142 5.73 -2.05 27.33
CA GLU A 142 6.59 -1.75 28.48
C GLU A 142 7.91 -1.08 28.04
N THR A 143 8.49 -1.51 26.93
CA THR A 143 9.72 -0.92 26.37
C THR A 143 9.47 0.49 25.86
N ILE A 144 8.37 0.69 25.10
CA ILE A 144 7.96 2.00 24.58
C ILE A 144 7.65 2.94 25.73
N ALA A 145 6.89 2.49 26.73
CA ALA A 145 6.54 3.30 27.90
C ALA A 145 7.79 3.72 28.69
N LYS A 146 8.72 2.80 28.94
CA LYS A 146 10.02 3.13 29.59
C LYS A 146 10.78 4.19 28.80
N HIS A 147 10.84 4.05 27.48
CA HIS A 147 11.52 5.01 26.60
C HIS A 147 10.85 6.39 26.61
N VAL A 148 9.52 6.46 26.45
CA VAL A 148 8.76 7.72 26.46
C VAL A 148 8.85 8.42 27.81
N MET A 149 8.79 7.67 28.92
CA MET A 149 8.95 8.22 30.27
C MET A 149 10.38 8.74 30.50
N ALA A 150 11.40 8.09 29.94
CA ALA A 150 12.78 8.55 30.04
C ALA A 150 12.96 9.92 29.37
N ILE A 151 12.37 10.12 28.19
CA ILE A 151 12.39 11.41 27.46
C ILE A 151 11.70 12.52 28.28
N HIS A 152 10.55 12.22 28.90
CA HIS A 152 9.78 13.23 29.64
C HIS A 152 10.33 13.56 31.04
N LYS A 153 11.14 12.68 31.64
CA LYS A 153 11.76 12.91 32.96
C LYS A 153 12.98 13.84 32.92
N GLY A 154 13.21 14.55 31.82
CA GLY A 154 14.36 15.45 31.64
C GLY A 154 15.67 14.72 31.35
N GLY A 155 15.62 13.41 31.16
CA GLY A 155 16.73 12.66 30.57
C GLY A 155 16.64 12.75 29.06
N HIS A 156 17.77 13.03 28.40
CA HIS A 156 18.02 12.44 27.09
C HIS A 156 17.72 10.94 27.23
N GLY A 157 16.54 10.53 26.74
CA GLY A 157 15.91 9.28 27.18
C GLY A 157 16.82 8.11 26.88
N VAL A 158 17.37 7.46 27.91
CA VAL A 158 18.35 6.36 27.80
C VAL A 158 19.20 6.52 26.53
N GLU A 159 19.97 7.60 26.46
CA GLU A 159 21.22 7.53 25.72
C GLU A 159 22.13 6.55 26.50
N GLU A 160 21.85 5.25 26.38
CA GLU A 160 22.94 4.45 25.85
C GLU A 160 23.30 5.17 24.57
N GLN A 161 24.52 5.71 24.55
CA GLN A 161 25.15 6.29 23.40
C GLN A 161 25.22 5.23 22.29
N ALA A 162 24.08 4.87 21.69
CA ALA A 162 24.06 4.76 20.26
C ALA A 162 24.28 6.19 19.79
N GLU A 163 25.56 6.61 19.76
CA GLU A 163 25.99 7.63 18.84
C GLU A 163 25.18 7.39 17.58
N SER A 164 24.32 8.32 17.21
CA SER A 164 23.81 8.30 15.86
C SER A 164 25.06 8.39 14.99
N GLU A 165 25.54 7.25 14.46
CA GLU A 165 26.84 7.12 13.77
C GLU A 165 26.96 8.11 12.60
N ILE A 166 25.82 8.69 12.19
CA ILE A 166 25.70 9.62 11.09
C ILE A 166 24.82 10.80 11.50
N SER A 167 25.41 12.00 11.51
CA SER A 167 24.67 13.25 11.67
C SER A 167 23.71 13.50 10.51
N VAL A 168 22.61 14.20 10.78
CA VAL A 168 21.60 14.55 9.75
C VAL A 168 22.24 15.31 8.57
N ASP A 169 23.21 16.17 8.84
CA ASP A 169 23.91 16.92 7.78
C ASP A 169 24.79 16.02 6.91
N LYS A 170 25.45 15.02 7.51
CA LYS A 170 26.22 14.01 6.78
C LYS A 170 25.29 13.15 5.92
N MET A 171 24.12 12.76 6.45
CA MET A 171 23.09 12.06 5.67
C MET A 171 22.60 12.88 4.48
N LYS A 172 22.29 14.18 4.66
CA LYS A 172 21.88 15.07 3.56
C LYS A 172 22.91 15.13 2.45
N ARG A 173 24.17 15.36 2.81
CA ARG A 173 25.28 15.44 1.85
C ARG A 173 25.49 14.11 1.15
N TYR A 174 25.40 13.00 1.88
CA TYR A 174 25.49 11.66 1.30
C TYR A 174 24.37 11.41 0.30
N ILE A 175 23.12 11.76 0.65
CA ILE A 175 21.96 11.61 -0.24
C ILE A 175 22.17 12.39 -1.54
N SER A 176 22.60 13.65 -1.43
CA SER A 176 22.89 14.50 -2.59
C SER A 176 24.02 13.93 -3.45
N TYR A 177 25.07 13.39 -2.82
CA TYR A 177 26.20 12.76 -3.50
C TYR A 177 25.78 11.53 -4.31
N CYS A 178 25.07 10.56 -3.72
CA CYS A 178 24.68 9.37 -4.47
C CYS A 178 23.67 9.69 -5.59
N ARG A 179 22.78 10.68 -5.38
CA ARG A 179 21.82 11.09 -6.40
C ARG A 179 22.47 11.71 -7.64
N SER A 180 23.55 12.48 -7.45
CA SER A 180 24.22 13.18 -8.54
C SER A 180 25.23 12.30 -9.29
N ARG A 181 25.89 11.35 -8.61
CA ARG A 181 26.99 10.57 -9.20
C ARG A 181 26.63 9.16 -9.65
N MET A 182 25.56 8.58 -9.11
CA MET A 182 25.23 7.17 -9.35
C MET A 182 23.96 7.03 -10.18
N ALA A 183 24.06 6.28 -11.29
CA ALA A 183 22.92 5.90 -12.12
C ALA A 183 22.97 4.38 -12.40
N PRO A 184 22.68 3.54 -11.38
CA PRO A 184 22.88 2.10 -11.50
C PRO A 184 22.01 1.47 -12.58
N ARG A 185 22.48 0.32 -13.09
CA ARG A 185 21.80 -0.53 -14.06
C ARG A 185 21.74 -1.96 -13.55
N LEU A 186 20.68 -2.68 -13.92
CA LEU A 186 20.51 -4.08 -13.55
C LEU A 186 21.57 -4.94 -14.22
N SER A 187 22.11 -5.91 -13.48
CA SER A 187 22.89 -6.98 -14.08
C SER A 187 21.97 -7.94 -14.88
N PRO A 188 22.51 -8.70 -15.85
CA PRO A 188 21.74 -9.70 -16.58
C PRO A 188 21.11 -10.74 -15.64
N GLU A 189 21.87 -11.22 -14.65
CA GLU A 189 21.41 -12.18 -13.65
C GLU A 189 20.26 -11.63 -12.78
N ALA A 190 20.37 -10.36 -12.37
CA ALA A 190 19.31 -9.68 -11.62
C ALA A 190 18.02 -9.56 -12.45
N SER A 191 18.14 -9.29 -13.75
CA SER A 191 17.00 -9.15 -14.67
C SER A 191 16.27 -10.48 -14.86
N GLU A 192 17.02 -11.58 -15.01
CA GLU A 192 16.45 -12.92 -15.11
C GLU A 192 15.71 -13.28 -13.81
N LYS A 193 16.32 -13.04 -12.65
CA LYS A 193 15.69 -13.29 -11.36
C LYS A 193 14.39 -12.49 -11.17
N LEU A 194 14.39 -11.21 -11.50
CA LEU A 194 13.19 -10.37 -11.43
C LEU A 194 12.06 -10.88 -12.32
N SER A 195 12.38 -11.30 -13.55
CA SER A 195 11.37 -11.84 -14.47
C SER A 195 10.79 -13.17 -13.99
N SER A 196 11.63 -14.10 -13.52
CA SER A 196 11.17 -15.37 -12.95
C SER A 196 10.28 -15.16 -11.72
N HIS A 197 10.64 -14.21 -10.85
CA HIS A 197 9.86 -13.87 -9.67
C HIS A 197 8.51 -13.22 -10.04
N PHE A 198 8.48 -12.35 -11.05
CA PHE A 198 7.22 -11.73 -11.47
C PHE A 198 6.22 -12.77 -11.99
N VAL A 199 6.69 -13.74 -12.79
CA VAL A 199 5.86 -14.83 -13.30
C VAL A 199 5.35 -15.72 -12.16
N SER A 200 6.19 -15.99 -11.15
CA SER A 200 5.80 -16.84 -10.02
C SER A 200 4.72 -16.19 -9.14
N ILE A 201 4.87 -14.91 -8.75
CA ILE A 201 3.84 -14.20 -7.97
C ILE A 201 2.52 -14.15 -8.75
N ARG A 202 2.57 -13.83 -10.04
CA ARG A 202 1.36 -13.74 -10.87
C ARG A 202 0.63 -15.07 -10.94
N LYS A 203 1.36 -16.20 -11.04
CA LYS A 203 0.77 -17.54 -10.99
C LYS A 203 0.14 -17.84 -9.63
N GLN A 204 0.80 -17.47 -8.53
CA GLN A 204 0.29 -17.69 -7.18
C GLN A 204 -0.99 -16.90 -6.90
N VAL A 205 -1.03 -15.60 -7.23
CA VAL A 205 -2.23 -14.79 -7.02
C VAL A 205 -3.37 -15.26 -7.90
N HIS A 206 -3.10 -15.65 -9.16
CA HIS A 206 -4.15 -16.20 -10.01
C HIS A 206 -4.74 -17.51 -9.45
N ALA A 207 -3.91 -18.39 -8.88
CA ALA A 207 -4.37 -19.59 -8.19
C ALA A 207 -5.22 -19.24 -6.95
N ALA A 208 -4.76 -18.28 -6.13
CA ALA A 208 -5.49 -17.82 -4.95
C ALA A 208 -6.84 -17.17 -5.30
N GLU A 209 -6.93 -16.44 -6.42
CA GLU A 209 -8.20 -15.88 -6.92
C GLU A 209 -9.19 -16.97 -7.35
N LEU A 210 -8.68 -18.04 -7.97
CA LEU A 210 -9.50 -19.19 -8.37
C LEU A 210 -10.07 -19.92 -7.13
N GLU A 211 -9.24 -20.11 -6.11
CA GLU A 211 -9.64 -20.76 -4.86
C GLU A 211 -10.61 -19.90 -4.03
N ALA A 212 -10.35 -18.59 -3.93
CA ALA A 212 -11.18 -17.66 -3.16
C ALA A 212 -12.50 -17.29 -3.86
N ASN A 213 -12.64 -17.62 -5.15
CA ASN A 213 -13.77 -17.26 -6.01
C ASN A 213 -14.15 -15.76 -5.92
N ALA A 214 -13.13 -14.95 -5.64
CA ALA A 214 -13.20 -13.51 -5.44
C ALA A 214 -11.92 -12.93 -6.03
N ARG A 215 -12.06 -11.90 -6.88
CA ARG A 215 -10.89 -11.21 -7.44
C ARG A 215 -10.12 -10.54 -6.30
N SER A 216 -8.80 -10.65 -6.33
CA SER A 216 -7.96 -9.88 -5.42
C SER A 216 -8.14 -8.39 -5.73
N SER A 217 -8.22 -7.55 -4.70
CA SER A 217 -8.47 -6.11 -4.87
C SER A 217 -7.29 -5.36 -5.54
N ILE A 218 -6.12 -5.99 -5.66
CA ILE A 218 -4.90 -5.37 -6.17
C ILE A 218 -4.31 -6.25 -7.30
N PRO A 219 -4.54 -5.92 -8.59
CA PRO A 219 -3.99 -6.70 -9.69
C PRO A 219 -2.47 -6.57 -9.76
N ILE A 220 -1.76 -7.69 -9.93
CA ILE A 220 -0.32 -7.68 -10.22
C ILE A 220 -0.11 -7.19 -11.65
N THR A 221 0.36 -5.96 -11.77
CA THR A 221 0.62 -5.28 -13.05
C THR A 221 2.11 -5.12 -13.28
N VAL A 222 2.51 -4.81 -14.51
CA VAL A 222 3.89 -4.48 -14.88
C VAL A 222 4.44 -3.31 -14.06
N ARG A 223 3.57 -2.42 -13.56
CA ARG A 223 3.92 -1.34 -12.63
C ARG A 223 4.57 -1.84 -11.34
N GLN A 224 4.15 -3.00 -10.81
CA GLN A 224 4.77 -3.59 -9.63
C GLN A 224 6.19 -4.09 -9.92
N LEU A 225 6.41 -4.66 -11.11
CA LEU A 225 7.75 -5.03 -11.55
C LEU A 225 8.65 -3.79 -11.69
N GLU A 226 8.15 -2.71 -12.29
CA GLU A 226 8.87 -1.44 -12.38
C GLU A 226 9.16 -0.81 -11.00
N ALA A 227 8.28 -1.02 -10.01
CA ALA A 227 8.52 -0.61 -8.63
C ALA A 227 9.68 -1.38 -8.01
N ILE A 228 9.70 -2.71 -8.12
CA ILE A 228 10.78 -3.55 -7.60
C ILE A 228 12.12 -3.19 -8.27
N ILE A 229 12.12 -2.93 -9.58
CA ILE A 229 13.32 -2.47 -10.31
C ILE A 229 13.84 -1.16 -9.71
N ARG A 230 12.98 -0.18 -9.45
CA ARG A 230 13.40 1.10 -8.85
C ARG A 230 13.92 0.95 -7.44
N ILE A 231 13.33 0.08 -6.63
CA ILE A 231 13.83 -0.23 -5.28
C ILE A 231 15.22 -0.85 -5.37
N THR A 232 15.41 -1.82 -6.28
CA THR A 232 16.70 -2.45 -6.53
C THR A 232 17.76 -1.42 -6.92
N GLU A 233 17.44 -0.51 -7.86
CA GLU A 233 18.33 0.57 -8.27
C GLU A 233 18.61 1.56 -7.13
N SER A 234 17.62 1.82 -6.26
CA SER A 234 17.79 2.66 -5.07
C SER A 234 18.73 2.01 -4.04
N LEU A 235 18.66 0.70 -3.86
CA LEU A 235 19.55 -0.05 -2.98
C LEU A 235 20.99 -0.04 -3.50
N ALA A 236 21.18 -0.31 -4.80
CA ALA A 236 22.49 -0.18 -5.45
C ALA A 236 23.07 1.25 -5.34
N LYS A 237 22.19 2.26 -5.45
CA LYS A 237 22.58 3.67 -5.27
C LYS A 237 23.01 4.00 -3.84
N LEU A 238 22.40 3.37 -2.84
CA LEU A 238 22.78 3.50 -1.44
C LEU A 238 24.13 2.85 -1.14
N SER A 239 24.43 1.72 -1.76
CA SER A 239 25.71 1.01 -1.65
C SER A 239 26.82 1.58 -2.55
N LEU A 240 26.55 2.66 -3.28
CA LEU A 240 27.46 3.26 -4.28
C LEU A 240 27.90 2.25 -5.36
N SER A 241 27.09 1.23 -5.63
CA SER A 241 27.35 0.29 -6.71
C SER A 241 26.79 0.81 -8.05
N PRO A 242 27.58 0.82 -9.14
CA PRO A 242 27.08 1.15 -10.47
C PRO A 242 26.23 0.03 -11.09
N ILE A 243 26.30 -1.18 -10.54
CA ILE A 243 25.58 -2.36 -11.03
C ILE A 243 24.69 -2.90 -9.91
N ALA A 244 23.42 -3.11 -10.23
CA ALA A 244 22.46 -3.70 -9.31
C ALA A 244 22.51 -5.23 -9.42
N ASP A 245 23.18 -5.83 -8.43
CA ASP A 245 23.32 -7.28 -8.28
C ASP A 245 22.07 -7.98 -7.73
N VAL A 246 22.13 -9.32 -7.75
CA VAL A 246 21.09 -10.21 -7.25
C VAL A 246 20.76 -9.99 -5.77
N SER A 247 21.74 -9.63 -4.95
CA SER A 247 21.54 -9.33 -3.52
C SER A 247 20.61 -8.14 -3.30
N HIS A 248 20.72 -7.10 -4.13
CA HIS A 248 19.82 -5.94 -4.08
C HIS A 248 18.39 -6.33 -4.49
N VAL A 249 18.26 -7.26 -5.45
CA VAL A 249 16.96 -7.77 -5.91
C VAL A 249 16.26 -8.56 -4.81
N ASP A 250 16.99 -9.44 -4.11
CA ASP A 250 16.45 -10.21 -2.99
C ASP A 250 15.89 -9.31 -1.88
N GLU A 251 16.65 -8.28 -1.53
CA GLU A 251 16.21 -7.31 -0.53
C GLU A 251 15.02 -6.47 -1.01
N ALA A 252 15.00 -6.07 -2.29
CA ALA A 252 13.88 -5.36 -2.88
C ALA A 252 12.60 -6.20 -2.89
N ILE A 253 12.71 -7.50 -3.22
CA ILE A 253 11.62 -8.46 -3.17
C ILE A 253 11.11 -8.63 -1.74
N ARG A 254 12.02 -8.81 -0.77
CA ARG A 254 11.65 -8.96 0.64
C ARG A 254 10.84 -7.76 1.14
N LEU A 255 11.30 -6.54 0.83
CA LEU A 255 10.57 -5.31 1.15
C LEU A 255 9.22 -5.23 0.42
N PHE A 256 9.19 -5.62 -0.85
CA PHE A 256 7.97 -5.60 -1.64
C PHE A 256 6.92 -6.58 -1.11
N LEU A 257 7.30 -7.81 -0.77
CA LEU A 257 6.37 -8.80 -0.21
C LEU A 257 5.84 -8.36 1.15
N ALA A 258 6.69 -7.80 2.02
CA ALA A 258 6.24 -7.23 3.30
C ALA A 258 5.24 -6.08 3.11
N SER A 259 5.40 -5.26 2.06
CA SER A 259 4.46 -4.16 1.78
C SER A 259 3.14 -4.63 1.15
N THR A 260 3.22 -5.56 0.17
CA THR A 260 2.09 -5.89 -0.70
C THR A 260 1.29 -7.08 -0.20
N MET A 261 1.93 -8.13 0.33
CA MET A 261 1.22 -9.34 0.78
C MET A 261 0.44 -9.09 2.07
N ASP A 262 0.96 -8.27 2.98
CA ASP A 262 0.23 -7.85 4.17
C ASP A 262 -1.00 -7.02 3.77
N ALA A 263 -0.88 -6.13 2.78
CA ALA A 263 -2.01 -5.36 2.25
C ALA A 263 -3.05 -6.22 1.50
N VAL A 264 -2.61 -7.16 0.67
CA VAL A 264 -3.51 -8.09 -0.05
C VAL A 264 -4.22 -9.01 0.92
N THR A 265 -3.52 -9.51 1.93
CA THR A 265 -4.12 -10.28 3.02
C THR A 265 -5.12 -9.39 3.73
N MET A 266 -4.74 -8.24 4.29
CA MET A 266 -5.65 -7.41 5.09
C MET A 266 -6.88 -6.90 4.33
N GLY A 267 -6.74 -6.48 3.06
CA GLY A 267 -7.84 -5.95 2.24
C GLY A 267 -8.87 -7.01 1.81
N SER A 268 -8.51 -8.29 1.82
CA SER A 268 -9.40 -9.40 1.47
C SER A 268 -9.73 -10.31 2.64
N THR A 269 -8.97 -10.29 3.73
CA THR A 269 -8.89 -11.44 4.64
C THR A 269 -9.55 -11.23 5.99
N GLN A 270 -9.76 -10.01 6.52
CA GLN A 270 -10.45 -9.90 7.81
C GLN A 270 -11.91 -10.36 7.72
N GLY A 271 -12.67 -9.87 6.74
CA GLY A 271 -14.02 -10.38 6.50
C GLY A 271 -14.04 -11.81 5.95
N SER A 272 -13.12 -12.17 5.04
CA SER A 272 -13.17 -13.48 4.37
C SER A 272 -12.61 -14.63 5.18
N LYS A 273 -11.58 -14.46 6.01
CA LYS A 273 -11.07 -15.57 6.86
C LYS A 273 -12.05 -15.87 7.98
N GLU A 274 -12.56 -14.85 8.67
CA GLU A 274 -13.59 -15.05 9.70
C GLU A 274 -14.83 -15.69 9.09
N LEU A 275 -15.31 -15.18 7.95
CA LEU A 275 -16.44 -15.77 7.24
C LEU A 275 -16.13 -17.18 6.71
N ASN A 276 -14.92 -17.46 6.21
CA ASN A 276 -14.55 -18.80 5.72
C ASN A 276 -14.37 -19.80 6.88
N GLU A 277 -13.86 -19.36 8.03
CA GLU A 277 -13.80 -20.18 9.25
C GLU A 277 -15.20 -20.43 9.83
N GLU A 278 -16.07 -19.42 9.83
CA GLU A 278 -17.49 -19.59 10.16
C GLU A 278 -18.14 -20.58 9.19
N VAL A 279 -17.95 -20.43 7.88
CA VAL A 279 -18.49 -21.32 6.85
C VAL A 279 -18.01 -22.76 7.04
N ASN A 280 -16.72 -22.98 7.31
CA ASN A 280 -16.19 -24.34 7.56
C ASN A 280 -16.79 -24.97 8.82
N LYS A 281 -16.90 -24.21 9.92
CA LYS A 281 -17.57 -24.67 11.14
C LYS A 281 -19.05 -24.98 10.87
N LEU A 282 -19.69 -24.18 10.03
CA LEU A 282 -21.07 -24.37 9.63
C LEU A 282 -21.27 -25.60 8.74
N GLU A 283 -20.33 -25.90 7.84
CA GLU A 283 -20.36 -27.11 7.01
C GLU A 283 -20.34 -28.36 7.88
N ASP A 284 -19.44 -28.42 8.87
CA ASP A 284 -19.36 -29.55 9.80
C ASP A 284 -20.63 -29.69 10.64
N GLU A 285 -21.18 -28.57 11.09
CA GLU A 285 -22.39 -28.57 11.91
C GLU A 285 -23.65 -28.94 11.10
N LEU A 286 -23.74 -28.49 9.84
CA LEU A 286 -24.79 -28.89 8.91
C LEU A 286 -24.71 -30.40 8.61
N LYS A 287 -23.50 -30.94 8.41
CA LYS A 287 -23.28 -32.38 8.21
C LYS A 287 -23.64 -33.21 9.44
N ARG A 288 -23.35 -32.70 10.65
CA ARG A 288 -23.78 -33.35 11.91
C ARG A 288 -25.28 -33.33 12.09
N ARG A 289 -25.94 -32.21 11.73
CA ARG A 289 -27.37 -31.99 11.97
C ARG A 289 -28.28 -32.69 10.97
N LEU A 290 -27.83 -32.84 9.71
CA LEU A 290 -28.55 -33.46 8.61
C LEU A 290 -27.89 -34.77 8.20
N PRO A 291 -28.31 -35.91 8.77
CA PRO A 291 -27.92 -37.22 8.27
C PRO A 291 -28.32 -37.40 6.80
N ILE A 292 -27.61 -38.27 6.09
CA ILE A 292 -27.90 -38.58 4.67
C ILE A 292 -29.37 -39.02 4.55
N GLY A 293 -30.11 -38.38 3.62
CA GLY A 293 -31.52 -38.66 3.38
C GLY A 293 -32.52 -37.81 4.17
N TRP A 294 -32.07 -36.92 5.07
CA TRP A 294 -32.95 -36.01 5.80
C TRP A 294 -33.12 -34.67 5.07
N SER A 295 -34.33 -34.09 5.16
CA SER A 295 -34.61 -32.71 4.76
C SER A 295 -35.02 -31.86 5.95
N THR A 296 -34.70 -30.57 5.89
CA THR A 296 -35.25 -29.57 6.82
C THR A 296 -35.54 -28.27 6.09
N SER A 297 -36.34 -27.39 6.70
CA SER A 297 -36.67 -26.10 6.09
C SER A 297 -35.52 -25.10 6.25
N LEU A 298 -35.29 -24.27 5.24
CA LEU A 298 -34.28 -23.20 5.31
C LEU A 298 -34.57 -22.23 6.46
N ALA A 299 -35.85 -21.97 6.76
CA ALA A 299 -36.26 -21.11 7.86
C ALA A 299 -35.89 -21.70 9.23
N THR A 300 -36.00 -23.02 9.39
CA THR A 300 -35.56 -23.72 10.62
C THR A 300 -34.05 -23.65 10.77
N LEU A 301 -33.30 -23.86 9.68
CA LEU A 301 -31.84 -23.73 9.69
C LEU A 301 -31.37 -22.32 10.02
N LYS A 302 -32.03 -21.29 9.45
CA LYS A 302 -31.75 -19.90 9.80
C LYS A 302 -31.95 -19.66 11.28
N ARG A 303 -33.08 -20.08 11.86
CA ARG A 303 -33.35 -19.91 13.28
C ARG A 303 -32.32 -20.63 14.17
N GLU A 304 -32.01 -21.89 13.89
CA GLU A 304 -31.07 -22.66 14.72
C GLU A 304 -29.63 -22.18 14.60
N MET A 305 -29.16 -21.90 13.38
CA MET A 305 -27.75 -21.58 13.13
C MET A 305 -27.45 -20.09 13.34
N VAL A 306 -28.33 -19.19 12.89
CA VAL A 306 -28.13 -17.74 13.03
C VAL A 306 -28.54 -17.27 14.42
N GLU A 307 -29.78 -17.56 14.84
CA GLU A 307 -30.28 -17.06 16.14
C GLU A 307 -29.83 -17.93 17.33
N GLY A 308 -29.71 -19.25 17.14
CA GLY A 308 -29.34 -20.18 18.22
C GLY A 308 -27.84 -20.28 18.48
N LYS A 309 -27.02 -20.32 17.42
CA LYS A 309 -25.56 -20.52 17.52
C LYS A 309 -24.72 -19.28 17.19
N GLY A 310 -25.37 -18.19 16.78
CA GLY A 310 -24.72 -16.90 16.55
C GLY A 310 -23.90 -16.80 15.27
N PHE A 311 -24.15 -17.66 14.27
CA PHE A 311 -23.47 -17.56 12.98
C PHE A 311 -24.08 -16.47 12.09
N SER A 312 -23.29 -15.88 11.18
CA SER A 312 -23.81 -14.90 10.24
C SER A 312 -24.74 -15.52 9.18
N GLU A 313 -25.80 -14.81 8.79
CA GLU A 313 -26.71 -15.26 7.73
C GLU A 313 -25.98 -15.44 6.38
N GLN A 314 -24.97 -14.59 6.13
CA GLN A 314 -24.11 -14.67 4.96
C GLN A 314 -23.27 -15.96 4.94
N ALA A 315 -22.73 -16.39 6.09
CA ALA A 315 -22.02 -17.67 6.20
C ALA A 315 -22.93 -18.86 5.92
N LEU A 316 -24.18 -18.85 6.42
CA LEU A 316 -25.16 -19.91 6.18
C LEU A 316 -25.50 -20.09 4.70
N VAL A 317 -25.80 -18.99 4.00
CA VAL A 317 -26.09 -19.04 2.57
C VAL A 317 -24.89 -19.57 1.78
N ARG A 318 -23.69 -19.08 2.10
CA ARG A 318 -22.45 -19.48 1.42
C ARG A 318 -22.10 -20.95 1.66
N ALA A 319 -22.25 -21.44 2.89
CA ALA A 319 -22.02 -22.85 3.23
C ALA A 319 -22.99 -23.78 2.48
N ILE A 320 -24.28 -23.42 2.39
CA ILE A 320 -25.26 -24.21 1.63
C ILE A 320 -24.91 -24.26 0.15
N THR A 321 -24.51 -23.13 -0.46
CA THR A 321 -24.09 -23.09 -1.87
C THR A 321 -22.84 -23.93 -2.13
N ILE A 322 -21.88 -23.97 -1.20
CA ILE A 322 -20.68 -24.82 -1.34
C ILE A 322 -21.06 -26.31 -1.23
N LEU A 323 -21.92 -26.66 -0.28
CA LEU A 323 -22.41 -28.03 -0.10
C LEU A 323 -23.26 -28.51 -1.28
N GLU A 324 -23.99 -27.60 -1.92
CA GLU A 324 -24.74 -27.84 -3.15
C GLU A 324 -23.82 -28.07 -4.35
N ARG A 325 -22.77 -27.25 -4.51
CA ARG A 325 -21.75 -27.47 -5.55
C ARG A 325 -20.98 -28.78 -5.40
N ARG A 326 -20.89 -29.31 -4.18
CA ARG A 326 -20.26 -30.61 -3.87
C ARG A 326 -21.25 -31.78 -3.94
N ASP A 327 -22.47 -31.56 -4.43
CA ASP A 327 -23.58 -32.55 -4.50
C ASP A 327 -23.98 -33.18 -3.16
N THR A 328 -23.50 -32.62 -2.05
CA THR A 328 -23.75 -33.16 -0.73
C THR A 328 -25.13 -32.74 -0.19
N VAL A 329 -25.63 -31.58 -0.63
CA VAL A 329 -26.93 -31.03 -0.29
C VAL A 329 -27.65 -30.60 -1.56
N THR A 330 -28.96 -30.81 -1.66
CA THR A 330 -29.80 -30.27 -2.73
C THR A 330 -30.92 -29.42 -2.17
N ILE A 331 -31.18 -28.30 -2.83
CA ILE A 331 -32.27 -27.40 -2.49
C ILE A 331 -33.54 -27.87 -3.21
N ARG A 332 -34.62 -28.12 -2.45
CA ARG A 332 -35.93 -28.59 -2.96
C ARG A 332 -37.02 -27.56 -2.62
N ASN A 333 -38.16 -27.64 -3.31
CA ASN A 333 -39.32 -26.76 -3.12
C ASN A 333 -38.98 -25.26 -3.26
N GLN A 334 -38.52 -24.82 -4.44
CA GLN A 334 -38.25 -23.41 -4.76
C GLN A 334 -37.35 -22.67 -3.74
N GLY A 335 -36.39 -23.35 -3.12
CA GLY A 335 -35.53 -22.72 -2.11
C GLY A 335 -35.95 -22.91 -0.66
N ALA A 336 -37.12 -23.51 -0.40
CA ALA A 336 -37.68 -23.60 0.95
C ALA A 336 -37.11 -24.76 1.79
N GLN A 337 -36.60 -25.82 1.15
CA GLN A 337 -36.10 -27.01 1.84
C GLN A 337 -34.69 -27.38 1.41
N VAL A 338 -33.89 -27.84 2.38
CA VAL A 338 -32.51 -28.27 2.23
C VAL A 338 -32.48 -29.78 2.51
N TYR A 339 -32.07 -30.58 1.51
CA TYR A 339 -32.02 -32.05 1.58
C TYR A 339 -30.59 -32.57 1.47
N ARG A 340 -30.15 -33.44 2.39
CA ARG A 340 -28.81 -34.06 2.32
C ARG A 340 -28.83 -35.24 1.34
N SER A 341 -28.25 -35.04 0.15
CA SER A 341 -28.21 -36.03 -0.95
C SER A 341 -26.97 -36.91 -0.95
N GLY A 342 -25.84 -36.45 -0.40
CA GLY A 342 -24.55 -37.14 -0.52
C GLY A 342 -23.68 -37.03 0.74
N ALA A 343 -22.61 -37.84 0.78
CA ALA A 343 -21.63 -37.87 1.86
C ALA A 343 -20.73 -36.64 1.87
#